data_AF-A0A0F9NJW7-F1
#
_entry.id   AF-A0A0F9NJW7-F1
#
_cell.length_a   1.000
_cell.length_b   1.000
_cell.length_c   1.000
_cell.angle_alpha   90.00
_cell.angle_beta   90.00
_cell.angle_gamma   90.00
#
_symmetry.space_group_name_H-M   'P 1'
#
loop_
_entity.id
_entity.type
_entity.pdbx_description
1 polymer ?
#
loop_
_entity_poly.entity_id
_entity_poly.type
_entity_poly.pdbx_seq_one_letter_code
_entity_poly.pdbx_strand_id
1 'polypeptide(L)' 'MAIPTDKIRQLEEALDALAKSLNPDSLGRRGSILTDVCVKCNAAATEFTNELSRKEYTISGMCQLCQNEMFGAD' A
#
# COMPACT_ATOMS: atom_id res chain seq x y z
N MET A 1 -0.19 -0.08 12.33
CA MET A 1 0.47 -0.94 11.33
C MET A 1 -0.51 -1.97 10.84
N ALA A 2 -0.93 -1.81 9.59
CA ALA A 2 -1.75 -2.79 8.88
C ALA A 2 -0.94 -4.04 8.49
N ILE A 3 -1.63 -5.16 8.29
CA ILE A 3 -1.03 -6.41 7.82
C ILE A 3 -1.35 -6.55 6.33
N PRO A 4 -0.35 -6.69 5.45
CA PRO A 4 -0.58 -6.90 4.02
C PRO A 4 -1.33 -8.20 3.75
N THR A 5 -2.18 -8.20 2.74
CA THR A 5 -2.70 -9.46 2.19
C THR A 5 -1.57 -10.15 1.42
N ASP A 6 -1.17 -11.35 1.87
CA ASP A 6 -0.04 -12.12 1.32
C ASP A 6 -0.54 -13.44 0.72
N LYS A 7 -1.14 -13.40 -0.48
CA LYS A 7 -1.61 -14.63 -1.15
C LYS A 7 -0.45 -15.53 -1.60
N ILE A 8 0.67 -14.92 -2.03
CA ILE A 8 1.86 -15.64 -2.51
C ILE A 8 3.13 -14.89 -2.07
N ARG A 9 3.71 -15.30 -0.94
CA ARG A 9 4.87 -14.62 -0.31
C ARG A 9 6.05 -14.33 -1.25
N GLN A 10 6.42 -15.31 -2.08
CA GLN A 10 7.58 -15.16 -3.00
C GLN A 10 7.36 -14.07 -4.05
N LEU A 11 6.12 -13.89 -4.52
CA LEU A 11 5.78 -12.83 -5.46
C LEU A 11 5.92 -11.47 -4.78
N GLU A 12 5.43 -11.32 -3.55
CA GLU A 12 5.51 -10.07 -2.79
C GLU A 12 6.98 -9.65 -2.54
N GLU A 13 7.83 -10.61 -2.17
CA GLU A 13 9.27 -10.37 -2.00
C GLU A 13 9.93 -9.92 -3.31
N ALA A 14 9.54 -10.52 -4.45
CA ALA A 14 10.04 -10.14 -5.76
C ALA A 14 9.56 -8.74 -6.19
N LEU A 15 8.31 -8.38 -5.90
CA LEU A 15 7.75 -7.06 -6.18
C LEU A 15 8.46 -5.97 -5.36
N ASP A 16 8.71 -6.19 -4.08
CA ASP A 16 9.45 -5.25 -3.24
C ASP A 16 10.91 -5.10 -3.71
N ALA A 17 11.56 -6.20 -4.11
CA ALA A 17 12.91 -6.15 -4.67
C ALA A 17 12.97 -5.37 -5.99
N LEU A 18 11.98 -5.57 -6.87
CA LEU A 18 11.86 -4.83 -8.12
C LEU A 18 11.58 -3.33 -7.87
N ALA A 19 10.71 -3.01 -6.92
CA ALA A 19 10.42 -1.62 -6.57
C ALA A 19 11.69 -0.88 -6.12
N LYS A 20 12.52 -1.51 -5.28
CA LYS A 20 13.80 -0.97 -4.81
C LYS A 20 14.86 -0.86 -5.91
N SER A 21 14.85 -1.76 -6.90
CA SER A 21 15.80 -1.68 -8.01
C SER A 21 15.48 -0.54 -8.99
N LEU A 22 14.20 -0.17 -9.12
CA LEU A 22 13.76 0.98 -9.92
C LEU A 22 13.91 2.31 -9.17
N ASN A 23 13.63 2.30 -7.86
CA ASN A 23 13.79 3.45 -6.99
C ASN A 23 14.24 2.98 -5.59
N PRO A 24 15.49 3.27 -5.17
CA PRO A 24 16.01 2.86 -3.86
C PRO A 24 15.17 3.30 -2.66
N ASP A 25 14.46 4.44 -2.79
CA ASP A 25 13.62 5.00 -1.73
C ASP A 25 12.20 4.39 -1.72
N SER A 26 11.87 3.54 -2.70
CA SER A 26 10.58 2.86 -2.74
C SER A 26 10.50 1.78 -1.65
N LEU A 27 9.45 1.85 -0.85
CA LEU A 27 9.15 0.82 0.14
C LEU A 27 8.53 -0.44 -0.48
N GLY A 28 8.14 -0.40 -1.75
CA GLY A 28 7.31 -1.44 -2.37
C GLY A 28 5.93 -1.52 -1.72
N ARG A 29 5.06 -2.40 -2.24
CA ARG A 29 3.68 -2.53 -1.74
C ARG A 29 3.67 -3.01 -0.29
N ARG A 30 4.40 -4.07 0.01
CA ARG A 30 4.37 -4.71 1.33
C ARG A 30 5.04 -3.83 2.38
N GLY A 31 6.19 -3.24 2.06
CA GLY A 31 6.85 -2.27 2.95
C GLY A 31 5.93 -1.08 3.25
N SER A 32 5.29 -0.52 2.22
CA SER A 32 4.33 0.60 2.38
C SER A 32 3.21 0.27 3.37
N ILE A 33 2.59 -0.90 3.24
CA ILE A 33 1.50 -1.35 4.14
C ILE A 33 2.00 -1.56 5.58
N LEU A 34 3.17 -2.17 5.75
CA LEU A 34 3.74 -2.43 7.07
C LEU A 34 4.11 -1.14 7.82
N THR A 35 4.49 -0.09 7.09
CA THR A 35 4.89 1.20 7.67
C THR A 35 3.77 2.23 7.72
N ASP A 36 2.53 1.86 7.36
CA ASP A 36 1.40 2.79 7.22
C ASP A 36 1.72 3.99 6.30
N VAL A 37 2.45 3.75 5.20
CA VAL A 37 2.81 4.75 4.16
C VAL A 37 2.08 4.41 2.86
N CYS A 38 1.68 5.43 2.10
CA CYS A 38 1.04 5.26 0.80
C CYS A 38 2.07 4.89 -0.28
N VAL A 39 1.87 3.78 -0.98
CA VAL A 39 2.72 3.32 -2.08
C VAL A 39 2.76 4.28 -3.28
N LYS A 40 1.73 5.13 -3.44
CA LYS A 40 1.59 6.07 -4.57
C LYS A 40 2.17 7.45 -4.24
N CYS A 41 1.80 8.03 -3.10
CA CYS A 41 2.12 9.43 -2.76
C CYS A 41 3.12 9.59 -1.60
N ASN A 42 3.58 8.49 -0.99
CA ASN A 42 4.49 8.47 0.17
C ASN A 42 4.01 9.24 1.41
N ALA A 43 2.75 9.68 1.46
CA ALA A 43 2.13 10.25 2.65
C ALA A 43 1.71 9.16 3.65
N ALA A 44 1.49 9.56 4.90
CA ALA A 44 0.93 8.66 5.92
C ALA A 44 -0.46 8.14 5.49
N ALA A 45 -0.67 6.83 5.65
CA ALA A 45 -1.90 6.12 5.35
C ALA A 45 -2.54 5.59 6.64
N THR A 46 -2.71 6.47 7.63
CA THR A 46 -3.22 6.11 8.98
C THR A 46 -4.72 6.35 9.14
N GLU A 47 -5.33 7.15 8.26
CA GLU A 47 -6.72 7.57 8.32
C GLU A 47 -7.50 7.05 7.12
N PHE A 48 -8.66 6.44 7.40
CA PHE A 48 -9.57 5.86 6.41
C PHE A 48 -11.01 6.20 6.80
N THR A 49 -11.87 6.45 5.82
CA THR A 49 -13.27 6.86 6.04
C THR A 49 -14.13 5.71 6.55
N ASN A 50 -13.85 4.49 6.12
CA ASN A 50 -14.60 3.31 6.48
C ASN A 50 -13.70 2.06 6.60
N GLU A 51 -14.26 0.96 7.10
CA GLU A 51 -13.52 -0.30 7.24
C GLU A 51 -13.16 -0.94 5.89
N LEU A 52 -13.93 -0.68 4.84
CA LEU A 52 -13.67 -1.18 3.49
C LEU A 52 -12.38 -0.57 2.94
N SER A 53 -12.25 0.76 2.95
CA SER A 53 -11.04 1.46 2.49
C SER A 53 -9.80 1.08 3.32
N ARG A 54 -9.98 0.75 4.62
CA ARG A 54 -8.91 0.19 5.44
C ARG A 54 -8.51 -1.22 4.99
N LYS A 55 -9.47 -2.08 4.60
CA LYS A 55 -9.17 -3.40 4.04
C LYS A 55 -8.52 -3.29 2.68
N GLU A 56 -8.99 -2.40 1.82
CA GLU A 56 -8.42 -2.13 0.50
C GLU A 56 -7.00 -1.58 0.59
N TYR A 57 -6.68 -0.80 1.62
CA TYR A 57 -5.30 -0.43 1.93
C TYR A 57 -4.42 -1.67 2.16
N THR A 58 -4.88 -2.67 2.89
CA THR A 58 -4.11 -3.93 3.10
C THR A 58 -3.88 -4.73 1.82
N ILE A 59 -4.60 -4.40 0.74
CA ILE A 59 -4.45 -5.02 -0.57
C ILE A 59 -3.58 -4.13 -1.47
N SER A 60 -3.82 -2.83 -1.51
CA SER A 60 -3.21 -1.92 -2.50
C SER A 60 -1.99 -1.15 -1.98
N GLY A 61 -1.94 -0.87 -0.68
CA GLY A 61 -1.00 0.08 -0.08
C GLY A 61 -1.30 1.55 -0.36
N MET A 62 -2.50 1.91 -0.83
CA MET A 62 -2.87 3.31 -1.11
C MET A 62 -3.62 3.98 0.06
N CYS A 63 -3.27 5.21 0.43
CA CYS A 63 -4.06 5.99 1.39
C CYS A 63 -5.45 6.33 0.84
N GLN A 64 -6.38 6.76 1.70
CA GLN A 64 -7.76 7.11 1.32
C GLN A 64 -7.83 8.08 0.13
N LEU A 65 -7.01 9.14 0.13
CA LEU A 65 -7.04 10.14 -0.95
C LEU A 65 -6.68 9.52 -2.30
N CYS A 66 -5.65 8.67 -2.33
CA CYS A 66 -5.24 7.98 -3.54
C CYS A 66 -6.23 6.89 -3.96
N GLN A 67 -6.89 6.22 -3.01
CA GLN A 67 -7.99 5.29 -3.32
C GLN A 67 -9.14 6.04 -3.99
N ASN A 68 -9.57 7.17 -3.42
CA ASN A 68 -10.65 7.99 -3.97
C ASN A 68 -10.33 8.52 -5.37
N GLU A 69 -9.09 8.93 -5.62
CA GLU A 69 -8.64 9.40 -6.94
C GLU A 69 -8.68 8.28 -7.99
N MET A 70 -8.33 7.05 -7.60
CA MET A 70 -8.20 5.91 -8.52
C MET A 70 -9.52 5.16 -8.75
N PHE A 71 -10.36 5.04 -7.72
CA PHE A 71 -11.56 4.19 -7.73
C PHE A 71 -12.87 4.99 -7.57
N GLY A 72 -12.79 6.30 -7.36
CA GLY A 72 -13.91 7.12 -6.94
C GLY A 72 -14.04 7.14 -5.42
N ALA A 73 -14.72 8.16 -4.90
CA ALA A 73 -15.10 8.19 -3.49
C ALA A 73 -16.32 7.28 -3.28
N ASP A 74 -16.27 6.46 -2.25
CA ASP A 74 -17.43 5.73 -1.70
C ASP A 74 -18.50 6.70 -1.16
#